data_AF-A0A3D0QXU8-F1
#
_entry.id   AF-A0A3D0QXU8-F1
#
_cell.length_a   1.000
_cell.length_b   1.000
_cell.length_c   1.000
_cell.angle_alpha   90.00
_cell.angle_beta   90.00
_cell.angle_gamma   90.00
#
_symmetry.space_group_name_H-M   'P 1'
#
loop_
_entity.id
_entity.type
_entity.pdbx_description
1 polymer ?
#
loop_
_entity_poly.entity_id
_entity_poly.type
_entity_poly.pdbx_seq_one_letter_code
_entity_poly.pdbx_strand_id
1 'polypeptide(L)'
;DIRRLDRILEAEGDTVNRYRASKQADALMLGYLFPPAELARLFRRLGHDLDDETWHATVEHYLHRTSHGSTLSGLVHGWVLARVRRAEAWSFCQEALRSDVADIQGGTTAEGIHLGAMAGTLDLVQRGLTGLEPRAEALWLDPAPLPELSSYSFTVRYHEHWGVAMRLSPGRLRIDVPESEEPPLRILLPDRAVTIEPGESCTLELPPS
;
A
#
# COMPACT_ATOMS: atom_id res chain seq x y z
N ASP A 1 -15.22 3.86 -22.47
CA ASP A 1 -14.47 3.61 -21.22
C ASP A 1 -15.38 2.83 -20.26
N ILE A 2 -14.92 1.70 -19.72
CA ILE A 2 -15.69 0.87 -18.78
C ILE A 2 -15.62 1.38 -17.33
N ARG A 3 -14.82 2.40 -17.02
CA ARG A 3 -14.73 3.00 -15.68
C ARG A 3 -16.08 3.40 -15.10
N ARG A 4 -17.04 3.75 -15.97
CA ARG A 4 -18.44 4.06 -15.62
C ARG A 4 -19.42 2.95 -16.01
N LEU A 5 -19.03 1.69 -15.85
CA LEU A 5 -19.89 0.52 -16.09
C LEU A 5 -21.23 0.61 -15.33
N ASP A 6 -21.23 1.24 -14.14
CA ASP A 6 -22.42 1.58 -13.37
C ASP A 6 -23.45 2.36 -14.21
N ARG A 7 -23.02 3.47 -14.82
CA ARG A 7 -23.89 4.32 -15.65
C ARG A 7 -24.30 3.66 -16.96
N ILE A 8 -23.41 2.87 -17.55
CA ILE A 8 -23.69 2.16 -18.80
C ILE A 8 -24.82 1.15 -18.59
N LEU A 9 -24.70 0.29 -17.57
CA LEU A 9 -25.73 -0.71 -17.28
C LEU A 9 -27.04 -0.06 -16.81
N GLU A 10 -26.99 1.00 -16.00
CA GLU A 10 -28.18 1.72 -15.57
C GLU A 10 -28.96 2.32 -16.75
N ALA A 11 -28.26 2.91 -17.73
CA ALA A 11 -28.88 3.46 -18.94
C ALA A 11 -29.57 2.40 -19.80
N GLU A 12 -29.14 1.14 -19.70
CA GLU A 12 -29.73 -0.02 -20.39
C GLU A 12 -30.82 -0.73 -19.55
N GLY A 13 -31.18 -0.18 -18.39
CA GLY A 13 -32.16 -0.79 -17.48
C GLY A 13 -31.63 -2.05 -16.77
N ASP A 14 -30.31 -2.17 -16.65
CA ASP A 14 -29.61 -3.28 -16.01
C ASP A 14 -28.89 -2.83 -14.72
N THR A 15 -28.23 -3.77 -14.01
CA THR A 15 -27.52 -3.49 -12.75
C THR A 15 -26.18 -4.21 -12.66
N VAL A 16 -25.16 -3.49 -12.19
CA VAL A 16 -23.81 -4.04 -11.87
C VAL A 16 -23.85 -5.24 -10.92
N ASN A 17 -24.87 -5.33 -10.07
CA ASN A 17 -25.01 -6.41 -9.09
C ASN A 17 -25.17 -7.79 -9.75
N ARG A 18 -25.82 -7.87 -10.92
CA ARG A 18 -25.97 -9.14 -11.66
C ARG A 18 -24.62 -9.71 -12.12
N TYR A 19 -23.64 -8.84 -12.30
CA TYR A 19 -22.30 -9.21 -12.79
C TYR A 19 -21.26 -9.28 -11.68
N ARG A 20 -21.62 -8.92 -10.44
CA ARG A 20 -20.69 -8.74 -9.33
C ARG A 20 -19.57 -7.75 -9.70
N ALA A 21 -19.91 -6.71 -10.46
CA ALA A 21 -18.96 -5.69 -10.89
C ALA A 21 -18.80 -4.62 -9.82
N SER A 22 -17.56 -4.34 -9.41
CA SER A 22 -17.21 -3.35 -8.40
C SER A 22 -16.69 -2.08 -9.06
N LYS A 23 -17.08 -0.91 -8.54
CA LYS A 23 -16.54 0.38 -8.99
C LYS A 23 -15.06 0.56 -8.63
N GLN A 24 -14.69 0.09 -7.44
CA GLN A 24 -13.38 0.26 -6.84
C GLN A 24 -13.05 -0.92 -5.92
N ALA A 25 -11.83 -0.94 -5.37
CA ALA A 25 -11.48 -1.91 -4.34
C ALA A 25 -12.45 -1.85 -3.15
N ASP A 26 -12.98 -3.01 -2.78
CA ASP A 26 -13.86 -3.21 -1.63
C ASP A 26 -13.22 -4.24 -0.70
N ALA A 27 -13.39 -5.54 -0.97
CA ALA A 27 -12.71 -6.60 -0.23
C ALA A 27 -11.17 -6.44 -0.24
N LEU A 28 -10.60 -5.99 -1.37
CA LEU A 28 -9.16 -5.75 -1.47
C LEU A 28 -8.69 -4.54 -0.64
N MET A 29 -9.60 -3.66 -0.22
CA MET A 29 -9.28 -2.58 0.71
C MET A 29 -8.77 -3.14 2.05
N LEU A 30 -9.20 -4.35 2.44
CA LEU A 30 -8.69 -5.01 3.66
C LEU A 30 -7.18 -5.23 3.61
N GLY A 31 -6.63 -5.63 2.44
CA GLY A 31 -5.18 -5.80 2.26
C GLY A 31 -4.42 -4.47 2.18
N TYR A 32 -5.11 -3.36 1.96
CA TYR A 32 -4.54 -2.02 2.06
C TYR A 32 -4.51 -1.48 3.49
N LEU A 33 -5.55 -1.78 4.27
CA LEU A 33 -5.70 -1.34 5.65
C LEU A 33 -4.88 -2.18 6.63
N PHE A 34 -4.79 -3.48 6.42
CA PHE A 34 -4.17 -4.41 7.37
C PHE A 34 -2.98 -5.14 6.73
N PRO A 35 -1.84 -5.23 7.43
CA PRO A 35 -0.75 -6.11 7.03
C PRO A 35 -1.22 -7.57 6.94
N PRO A 36 -0.60 -8.42 6.09
CA PRO A 36 -1.06 -9.79 5.86
C PRO A 36 -1.24 -10.61 7.15
N ALA A 37 -0.25 -10.53 8.06
CA ALA A 37 -0.30 -11.25 9.33
C ALA A 37 -1.44 -10.79 10.24
N GLU A 38 -1.74 -9.48 10.25
CA GLU A 38 -2.84 -8.90 11.02
C GLU A 38 -4.19 -9.26 10.41
N LEU A 39 -4.32 -9.19 9.08
CA LEU A 39 -5.54 -9.58 8.39
C LEU A 39 -5.88 -11.05 8.64
N ALA A 40 -4.90 -11.95 8.50
CA ALA A 40 -5.07 -13.37 8.81
C ALA A 40 -5.47 -13.59 10.28
N ARG A 41 -4.90 -12.82 11.21
CA ARG A 41 -5.27 -12.88 12.63
C ARG A 41 -6.72 -12.42 12.87
N LEU A 42 -7.18 -11.38 12.17
CA LEU A 42 -8.56 -10.90 12.27
C LEU A 42 -9.55 -11.95 11.76
N PHE A 43 -9.28 -12.58 10.62
CA PHE A 43 -10.12 -13.67 10.10
C PHE A 43 -10.18 -14.86 11.05
N ARG A 44 -9.03 -15.28 11.61
CA ARG A 44 -9.01 -16.37 12.61
C ARG A 44 -9.87 -16.06 13.84
N ARG A 45 -9.86 -14.81 14.31
CA ARG A 45 -10.73 -14.37 15.42
C ARG A 45 -12.22 -14.45 15.09
N LEU A 46 -12.58 -14.33 13.81
CA LEU A 46 -13.95 -14.49 13.32
C LEU A 46 -14.32 -15.95 13.02
N GLY A 47 -13.40 -16.91 13.23
CA GLY A 47 -13.62 -18.33 12.95
C GLY A 47 -13.37 -18.71 11.49
N HIS A 48 -12.59 -17.92 10.75
CA HIS A 48 -12.24 -18.17 9.36
C HIS A 48 -10.72 -18.25 9.18
N ASP A 49 -10.27 -19.15 8.31
CA ASP A 49 -8.88 -19.18 7.87
C ASP A 49 -8.73 -18.30 6.63
N LEU A 50 -7.71 -17.44 6.65
CA LEU A 50 -7.25 -16.67 5.51
C LEU A 50 -5.77 -16.95 5.35
N ASP A 51 -5.47 -17.90 4.47
CA ASP A 51 -4.12 -18.23 4.03
C ASP A 51 -3.77 -17.51 2.72
N ASP A 52 -2.52 -17.67 2.29
CA ASP A 52 -2.06 -17.06 1.05
C ASP A 52 -2.86 -17.55 -0.16
N GLU A 53 -3.21 -18.83 -0.23
CA GLU A 53 -4.00 -19.37 -1.35
C GLU A 53 -5.35 -18.67 -1.48
N THR A 54 -6.08 -18.57 -0.36
CA THR A 54 -7.38 -17.89 -0.29
C THR A 54 -7.25 -16.41 -0.61
N TRP A 55 -6.20 -15.75 -0.11
CA TRP A 55 -5.94 -14.34 -0.42
C TRP A 55 -5.64 -14.12 -1.90
N HIS A 56 -4.78 -14.93 -2.52
CA HIS A 56 -4.48 -14.85 -3.95
C HIS A 56 -5.74 -15.08 -4.79
N ALA A 57 -6.54 -16.10 -4.46
CA ALA A 57 -7.82 -16.36 -5.15
C ALA A 57 -8.80 -15.18 -5.00
N THR A 58 -8.82 -14.53 -3.83
CA THR A 58 -9.60 -13.32 -3.59
C THR A 58 -9.12 -12.15 -4.46
N VAL A 59 -7.80 -11.93 -4.54
CA VAL A 59 -7.23 -10.89 -5.41
C VAL A 59 -7.59 -11.15 -6.88
N GLU A 60 -7.39 -12.36 -7.39
CA GLU A 60 -7.77 -12.74 -8.75
C GLU A 60 -9.27 -12.52 -9.03
N HIS A 61 -10.12 -12.87 -8.06
CA HIS A 61 -11.56 -12.71 -8.18
C HIS A 61 -11.97 -11.25 -8.40
N TYR A 62 -11.42 -10.34 -7.59
CA TYR A 62 -11.80 -8.93 -7.60
C TYR A 62 -11.05 -8.10 -8.64
N LEU A 63 -9.82 -8.48 -9.01
CA LEU A 63 -9.04 -7.83 -10.07
C LEU A 63 -9.80 -7.82 -11.40
N HIS A 64 -10.38 -8.96 -11.78
CA HIS A 64 -11.16 -9.10 -13.02
C HIS A 64 -12.56 -8.47 -12.95
N ARG A 65 -13.00 -8.02 -11.78
CA ARG A 65 -14.37 -7.53 -11.53
C ARG A 65 -14.42 -6.07 -11.13
N THR A 66 -13.29 -5.39 -11.07
CA THR A 66 -13.23 -3.98 -10.70
C THR A 66 -13.09 -3.10 -11.93
N SER A 67 -14.01 -2.14 -12.12
CA SER A 67 -13.99 -1.23 -13.27
C SER A 67 -13.03 -0.05 -13.12
N HIS A 68 -12.48 0.16 -11.92
CA HIS A 68 -11.60 1.28 -11.57
C HIS A 68 -12.22 2.67 -11.85
N GLY A 69 -13.53 2.80 -11.62
CA GLY A 69 -14.28 4.06 -11.72
C GLY A 69 -13.99 5.10 -10.64
N SER A 70 -12.91 4.93 -9.90
CA SER A 70 -12.45 5.77 -8.80
C SER A 70 -10.93 5.79 -8.81
N THR A 71 -10.33 6.97 -8.65
CA THR A 71 -8.88 7.15 -8.58
C THR A 71 -8.26 6.38 -7.41
N LEU A 72 -9.01 6.19 -6.32
CA LEU A 72 -8.59 5.39 -5.17
C LEU A 72 -8.42 3.89 -5.51
N SER A 73 -9.13 3.39 -6.52
CA SER A 73 -9.06 1.97 -6.89
C SER A 73 -7.67 1.58 -7.36
N GLY A 74 -7.04 2.42 -8.19
CA GLY A 74 -5.69 2.17 -8.72
C GLY A 74 -4.65 2.10 -7.61
N LEU A 75 -4.75 2.99 -6.62
CA LEU A 75 -3.87 2.98 -5.45
C LEU A 75 -3.95 1.66 -4.68
N VAL A 76 -5.17 1.24 -4.32
CA VAL A 76 -5.38 0.03 -3.52
C VAL A 76 -4.91 -1.21 -4.26
N HIS A 77 -5.20 -1.32 -5.57
CA HIS A 77 -4.74 -2.44 -6.38
C HIS A 77 -3.23 -2.43 -6.55
N GLY A 78 -2.60 -1.29 -6.83
CA GLY A 78 -1.14 -1.17 -6.92
C GLY A 78 -0.45 -1.65 -5.65
N TRP A 79 -0.99 -1.29 -4.49
CA TRP A 79 -0.48 -1.77 -3.21
C TRP A 79 -0.67 -3.28 -3.01
N VAL A 80 -1.89 -3.79 -3.16
CA VAL A 80 -2.17 -5.22 -2.95
C VAL A 80 -1.33 -6.08 -3.90
N LEU A 81 -1.26 -5.69 -5.17
CA LEU A 81 -0.49 -6.40 -6.20
C LEU A 81 1.02 -6.29 -5.96
N ALA A 82 1.55 -5.24 -5.31
CA ALA A 82 2.97 -5.18 -4.96
C ALA A 82 3.41 -6.35 -4.06
N ARG A 83 2.46 -6.97 -3.35
CA ARG A 83 2.72 -8.15 -2.51
C ARG A 83 2.43 -9.48 -3.20
N VAL A 84 1.42 -9.54 -4.06
CA VAL A 84 0.95 -10.82 -4.65
C VAL A 84 1.23 -10.99 -6.14
N ARG A 85 1.40 -9.91 -6.91
CA ARG A 85 1.62 -9.89 -8.37
C ARG A 85 2.47 -8.69 -8.78
N ARG A 86 3.73 -8.66 -8.32
CA ARG A 86 4.65 -7.51 -8.45
C ARG A 86 4.73 -6.93 -9.86
N ALA A 87 4.78 -7.78 -10.88
CA ALA A 87 4.89 -7.35 -12.29
C ALA A 87 3.72 -6.48 -12.77
N GLU A 88 2.55 -6.60 -12.14
CA GLU A 88 1.36 -5.83 -12.50
C GLU A 88 1.16 -4.59 -11.61
N ALA A 89 1.77 -4.56 -10.42
CA ALA A 89 1.61 -3.49 -9.45
C ALA A 89 2.02 -2.12 -10.01
N TRP A 90 3.11 -2.06 -10.80
CA TRP A 90 3.67 -0.81 -11.28
C TRP A 90 2.73 -0.03 -12.20
N SER A 91 1.92 -0.71 -13.01
CA SER A 91 0.97 -0.04 -13.91
C SER A 91 -0.10 0.72 -13.11
N PHE A 92 -0.63 0.09 -12.05
CA PHE A 92 -1.58 0.70 -11.13
C PHE A 92 -0.97 1.86 -10.33
N CYS A 93 0.28 1.72 -9.87
CA CYS A 93 0.99 2.79 -9.18
C CYS A 93 1.19 4.02 -10.10
N GLN A 94 1.59 3.80 -11.35
CA GLN A 94 1.74 4.87 -12.34
C GLN A 94 0.40 5.54 -12.66
N GLU A 95 -0.68 4.77 -12.79
CA GLU A 95 -2.01 5.33 -13.03
C GLU A 95 -2.43 6.23 -11.86
N ALA A 96 -2.27 5.76 -10.61
CA ALA A 96 -2.61 6.57 -9.43
C ALA A 96 -1.79 7.87 -9.37
N LEU A 97 -0.48 7.81 -9.66
CA LEU A 97 0.41 8.97 -9.67
C LEU A 97 0.07 9.98 -10.77
N ARG A 98 -0.31 9.49 -11.95
CA ARG A 98 -0.64 10.34 -13.10
C ARG A 98 -2.08 10.82 -13.12
N SER A 99 -2.93 10.34 -12.19
CA SER A 99 -4.37 10.52 -12.22
C SER A 99 -4.82 11.95 -12.48
N ASP A 100 -4.29 12.92 -11.72
CA ASP A 100 -4.65 14.33 -11.88
C ASP A 100 -3.79 15.04 -12.95
N VAL A 101 -2.49 14.76 -12.99
CA VAL A 101 -1.57 15.43 -13.93
C VAL A 101 -1.97 15.16 -15.39
N ALA A 102 -2.47 13.97 -15.68
CA ALA A 102 -2.91 13.55 -17.01
C ALA A 102 -4.44 13.52 -17.17
N ASP A 103 -5.21 13.99 -16.18
CA ASP A 103 -6.68 13.99 -16.15
C ASP A 103 -7.29 12.64 -16.59
N ILE A 104 -6.80 11.54 -16.00
CA ILE A 104 -7.10 10.16 -16.45
C ILE A 104 -8.60 9.84 -16.36
N GLN A 105 -9.31 10.45 -15.41
CA GLN A 105 -10.76 10.25 -15.24
C GLN A 105 -11.60 11.06 -16.25
N GLY A 106 -10.98 12.01 -16.96
CA GLY A 106 -11.61 12.78 -18.03
C GLY A 106 -12.54 13.88 -17.52
N GLY A 107 -11.96 15.03 -17.15
CA GLY A 107 -12.66 16.28 -16.84
C GLY A 107 -12.87 16.56 -15.36
N THR A 108 -12.70 15.57 -14.49
CA THR A 108 -12.93 15.74 -13.04
C THR A 108 -11.79 16.47 -12.33
N THR A 109 -10.58 16.50 -12.89
CA THR A 109 -9.47 17.25 -12.26
C THR A 109 -9.73 18.77 -12.25
N ALA A 110 -10.47 19.28 -13.25
CA ALA A 110 -10.90 20.69 -13.28
C ALA A 110 -11.90 21.02 -12.15
N GLU A 111 -12.62 20.02 -11.64
CA GLU A 111 -13.54 20.16 -10.50
C GLU A 111 -12.80 20.13 -9.16
N GLY A 112 -11.58 19.59 -9.13
CA GLY A 112 -10.69 19.58 -7.98
C GLY A 112 -9.64 18.47 -8.04
N ILE A 113 -8.53 18.66 -7.32
CA ILE A 113 -7.50 17.63 -7.15
C ILE A 113 -8.08 16.48 -6.33
N HIS A 114 -7.84 15.24 -6.75
CA HIS A 114 -8.25 14.04 -6.04
C HIS A 114 -7.34 13.79 -4.83
N LEU A 115 -7.53 14.59 -3.78
CA LEU A 115 -6.67 14.57 -2.58
C LEU A 115 -6.48 13.17 -1.99
N GLY A 116 -7.50 12.32 -1.98
CA GLY A 116 -7.38 10.94 -1.50
C GLY A 116 -6.39 10.10 -2.31
N ALA A 117 -6.39 10.24 -3.64
CA ALA A 117 -5.43 9.57 -4.50
C ALA A 117 -4.03 10.17 -4.34
N MET A 118 -3.91 11.51 -4.29
CA MET A 118 -2.62 12.19 -4.17
C MET A 118 -1.94 11.95 -2.81
N ALA A 119 -2.70 11.98 -1.70
CA ALA A 119 -2.18 11.60 -0.40
C ALA A 119 -1.84 10.10 -0.36
N GLY A 120 -2.67 9.29 -1.01
CA GLY A 120 -2.46 7.85 -1.13
C GLY A 120 -1.15 7.47 -1.83
N THR A 121 -0.72 8.20 -2.87
CA THR A 121 0.57 7.92 -3.52
C THR A 121 1.78 8.20 -2.62
N LEU A 122 1.67 9.16 -1.69
CA LEU A 122 2.67 9.36 -0.64
C LEU A 122 2.64 8.20 0.38
N ASP A 123 1.44 7.82 0.84
CA ASP A 123 1.25 6.68 1.75
C ASP A 123 1.78 5.36 1.15
N LEU A 124 1.62 5.16 -0.16
CA LEU A 124 2.18 4.01 -0.86
C LEU A 124 3.70 3.93 -0.69
N VAL A 125 4.42 5.04 -0.83
CA VAL A 125 5.88 5.06 -0.72
C VAL A 125 6.31 4.93 0.75
N GLN A 126 5.62 5.62 1.67
CA GLN A 126 6.01 5.70 3.08
C GLN A 126 5.60 4.47 3.89
N ARG A 127 4.36 4.00 3.71
CA ARG A 127 3.71 2.94 4.49
C ARG A 127 3.55 1.66 3.71
N GLY A 128 3.10 1.77 2.46
CA GLY A 128 2.92 0.64 1.57
C GLY A 128 4.23 -0.10 1.36
N LEU A 129 5.09 0.37 0.46
CA LEU A 129 6.27 -0.36 0.00
C LEU A 129 7.28 -0.73 1.12
N THR A 130 7.24 -0.03 2.26
CA THR A 130 8.05 -0.36 3.45
C THR A 130 7.37 -1.33 4.42
N GLY A 131 6.05 -1.51 4.30
CA GLY A 131 5.21 -2.16 5.30
C GLY A 131 5.25 -1.47 6.66
N LEU A 132 5.49 -0.16 6.70
CA LEU A 132 5.66 0.59 7.94
C LEU A 132 4.36 0.56 8.76
N GLU A 133 4.44 0.04 9.98
CA GLU A 133 3.33 0.04 10.92
C GLU A 133 3.84 0.52 12.29
N PRO A 134 3.38 1.70 12.77
CA PRO A 134 3.69 2.13 14.12
C PRO A 134 2.86 1.32 15.12
N ARG A 135 3.53 0.58 16.00
CA ARG A 135 2.92 -0.03 17.19
C ARG A 135 3.45 0.67 18.44
N ALA A 136 2.82 0.45 19.60
CA ALA A 136 3.16 1.18 20.83
C ALA A 136 4.67 1.15 21.18
N GLU A 137 5.33 0.02 20.92
CA GLU A 137 6.71 -0.26 21.39
C GLU A 137 7.76 -0.36 20.27
N ALA A 138 7.36 -0.32 19.00
CA ALA A 138 8.28 -0.44 17.87
C ALA A 138 7.67 0.08 16.56
N LEU A 139 8.56 0.46 15.62
CA LEU A 139 8.21 0.55 14.21
C LEU A 139 8.36 -0.82 13.56
N TRP A 140 7.26 -1.34 13.05
CA TRP A 140 7.25 -2.56 12.25
C TRP A 140 7.49 -2.22 10.79
N LEU A 141 8.23 -3.09 10.11
CA LEU A 141 8.53 -2.99 8.70
C LEU A 141 8.34 -4.37 8.08
N ASP A 142 7.72 -4.39 6.92
CA ASP A 142 7.58 -5.58 6.08
C ASP A 142 7.71 -5.15 4.61
N PRO A 143 8.93 -4.83 4.15
CA PRO A 143 9.13 -4.20 2.86
C PRO A 143 8.65 -5.06 1.69
N ALA A 144 7.86 -4.46 0.80
CA ALA A 144 7.40 -5.04 -0.44
C ALA A 144 8.11 -4.35 -1.62
N PRO A 145 9.18 -4.93 -2.17
CA PRO A 145 9.98 -4.29 -3.21
C PRO A 145 9.18 -4.12 -4.51
N LEU A 146 9.36 -2.96 -5.14
CA LEU A 146 8.83 -2.63 -6.46
C LEU A 146 10.01 -2.25 -7.36
N PRO A 147 10.42 -3.12 -8.31
CA PRO A 147 11.65 -2.95 -9.08
C PRO A 147 11.79 -1.59 -9.77
N GLU A 148 10.68 -1.02 -10.25
CA GLU A 148 10.65 0.26 -10.96
C GLU A 148 10.83 1.47 -10.04
N LEU A 149 10.57 1.31 -8.74
CA LEU A 149 10.91 2.27 -7.69
C LEU A 149 12.06 1.72 -6.83
N SER A 150 13.18 1.45 -7.49
CA SER A 150 14.32 0.74 -6.91
C SER A 150 15.02 1.48 -5.76
N SER A 151 14.87 2.80 -5.66
CA SER A 151 15.48 3.59 -4.59
C SER A 151 14.63 4.79 -4.24
N TYR A 152 14.37 4.99 -2.95
CA TYR A 152 13.64 6.14 -2.44
C TYR A 152 13.97 6.39 -0.97
N SER A 153 13.66 7.59 -0.50
CA SER A 153 13.81 7.93 0.91
C SER A 153 12.70 8.84 1.39
N PHE A 154 12.38 8.73 2.66
CA PHE A 154 11.43 9.58 3.34
C PHE A 154 11.81 9.70 4.82
N THR A 155 11.16 10.61 5.50
CA THR A 155 11.39 10.89 6.91
C THR A 155 10.07 10.79 7.66
N VAL A 156 10.08 10.14 8.81
CA VAL A 156 8.92 10.01 9.68
C VAL A 156 9.21 10.54 11.08
N ARG A 157 8.13 10.83 11.79
CA ARG A 157 8.15 10.99 13.24
C ARG A 157 7.52 9.77 13.87
N TYR A 158 8.19 9.20 14.86
CA TYR A 158 7.64 8.11 15.67
C TYR A 158 7.82 8.45 17.14
N HIS A 159 6.69 8.60 17.86
CA HIS A 159 6.69 9.21 19.19
C HIS A 159 7.44 10.56 19.17
N GLU A 160 8.45 10.71 20.02
CA GLU A 160 9.30 11.89 20.11
C GLU A 160 10.58 11.79 19.27
N HIS A 161 10.78 10.70 18.51
CA HIS A 161 11.83 10.66 17.50
C HIS A 161 11.42 11.48 16.27
N TRP A 162 11.90 12.73 16.23
CA TRP A 162 11.73 13.61 15.08
C TRP A 162 12.81 13.33 14.04
N GLY A 163 12.40 13.07 12.81
CA GLY A 163 13.35 13.05 11.70
C GLY A 163 13.98 11.69 11.39
N VAL A 164 13.35 10.57 11.82
CA VAL A 164 13.82 9.22 11.49
C VAL A 164 13.82 9.06 9.97
N ALA A 165 15.00 9.02 9.36
CA ALA A 165 15.13 8.94 7.91
C ALA A 165 15.25 7.48 7.50
N MET A 166 14.44 7.08 6.51
CA MET A 166 14.47 5.76 5.92
C MET A 166 14.87 5.88 4.47
N ARG A 167 15.88 5.11 4.05
CA ARG A 167 16.31 5.01 2.66
C ARG A 167 16.28 3.56 2.22
N LEU A 168 15.44 3.27 1.25
CA LEU A 168 15.35 1.97 0.62
C LEU A 168 16.13 1.99 -0.69
N SER A 169 16.87 0.91 -0.91
CA SER A 169 17.55 0.58 -2.16
C SER A 169 17.44 -0.94 -2.39
N PRO A 170 17.84 -1.48 -3.56
CA PRO A 170 17.66 -2.91 -3.81
C PRO A 170 18.37 -3.76 -2.75
N GLY A 171 17.62 -4.64 -2.09
CA GLY A 171 18.13 -5.52 -1.04
C GLY A 171 18.53 -4.82 0.26
N ARG A 172 18.24 -3.53 0.45
CA ARG A 172 18.73 -2.78 1.60
C ARG A 172 17.77 -1.70 2.10
N LEU A 173 17.68 -1.59 3.42
CA LEU A 173 17.07 -0.47 4.11
C LEU A 173 18.08 0.16 5.07
N ARG A 174 18.36 1.46 4.88
CA ARG A 174 19.10 2.27 5.84
C ARG A 174 18.12 3.08 6.68
N ILE A 175 18.34 3.10 8.00
CA ILE A 175 17.59 3.88 8.97
C ILE A 175 18.58 4.78 9.70
N ASP A 176 18.36 6.09 9.65
CA ASP A 176 19.14 7.09 10.38
C ASP A 176 18.26 7.68 11.48
N VAL A 177 18.69 7.57 12.73
CA VAL A 177 17.98 8.13 13.89
C VAL A 177 18.72 9.40 14.31
N PRO A 178 18.09 10.59 14.24
CA PRO A 178 18.74 11.82 14.69
C PRO A 178 19.15 11.76 16.16
N GLU A 179 20.17 12.55 16.52
CA GLU A 179 20.60 12.71 17.91
C GLU A 179 19.47 13.33 18.75
N SER A 180 19.17 12.71 19.89
CA SER A 180 18.14 13.15 20.84
C SER A 180 18.35 12.49 22.21
N GLU A 181 17.61 12.97 23.22
CA GLU A 181 17.56 12.40 24.57
C GLU A 181 16.52 11.25 24.70
N GLU A 182 15.99 10.78 23.58
CA GLU A 182 14.95 9.74 23.55
C GLU A 182 15.53 8.35 23.77
N PRO A 183 14.74 7.37 24.26
CA PRO A 183 15.20 5.99 24.35
C PRO A 183 15.52 5.40 22.97
N PRO A 184 16.30 4.31 22.89
CA PRO A 184 16.66 3.71 21.61
C PRO A 184 15.44 3.30 20.77
N LEU A 185 15.50 3.57 19.46
CA LEU A 185 14.42 3.25 18.54
C LEU A 185 14.42 1.76 18.22
N ARG A 186 13.31 1.09 18.53
CA ARG A 186 13.10 -0.32 18.18
C ARG A 186 12.42 -0.49 16.82
N ILE A 187 13.07 -1.28 15.97
CA ILE A 187 12.61 -1.67 14.64
C ILE A 187 12.33 -3.18 14.62
N LEU A 188 11.18 -3.58 14.09
CA LEU A 188 10.79 -4.98 13.94
C LEU A 188 10.60 -5.33 12.46
N LEU A 189 11.27 -6.38 12.02
CA LEU A 189 11.08 -7.04 10.72
C LEU A 189 10.41 -8.40 10.94
N PRO A 190 9.90 -9.08 9.89
CA PRO A 190 9.27 -10.38 10.04
C PRO A 190 10.19 -11.43 10.67
N ASP A 191 11.50 -11.31 10.47
CA ASP A 191 12.52 -12.28 10.88
C ASP A 191 13.35 -11.86 12.09
N ARG A 192 13.41 -10.56 12.43
CA ARG A 192 14.32 -10.04 13.47
C ARG A 192 13.89 -8.72 14.07
N ALA A 193 14.53 -8.38 15.19
CA ALA A 193 14.41 -7.09 15.86
C ALA A 193 15.76 -6.37 15.87
N VAL A 194 15.75 -5.05 15.69
CA VAL A 194 16.94 -4.21 15.80
C VAL A 194 16.62 -2.98 16.65
N THR A 195 17.58 -2.56 17.45
CA THR A 195 17.51 -1.34 18.24
C THR A 195 18.58 -0.37 17.73
N ILE A 196 18.24 0.90 17.58
CA ILE A 196 19.12 1.94 17.04
C ILE A 196 19.17 3.07 18.07
N GLU A 197 20.38 3.38 18.55
CA GLU A 197 20.58 4.50 19.48
C GLU A 197 20.34 5.85 18.76
N PRO A 198 19.87 6.89 19.46
CA PRO A 198 19.86 8.24 18.91
C PRO A 198 21.24 8.67 18.40
N GLY A 199 21.29 9.31 17.24
CA GLY A 199 22.54 9.70 16.57
C GLY A 199 23.21 8.59 15.75
N GLU A 200 22.71 7.35 15.82
CA GLU A 200 23.23 6.23 15.05
C GLU A 200 22.46 5.96 13.76
N SER A 201 23.06 5.10 12.92
CA SER A 201 22.44 4.61 11.71
C SER A 201 22.57 3.10 11.62
N CYS A 202 21.50 2.45 11.19
CA CYS A 202 21.49 1.02 10.93
C CYS A 202 21.29 0.75 9.44
N THR A 203 21.98 -0.27 8.91
CA THR A 203 21.74 -0.79 7.57
C THR A 203 21.28 -2.23 7.68
N LEU A 204 20.10 -2.50 7.14
CA LEU A 204 19.43 -3.79 7.15
C LEU A 204 19.47 -4.38 5.75
N GLU A 205 19.97 -5.61 5.64
CA GLU A 205 19.82 -6.40 4.41
C GLU A 205 18.38 -6.93 4.33
N LEU A 206 17.74 -6.73 3.19
CA LEU A 206 16.39 -7.19 2.89
C LEU A 206 16.47 -8.43 1.99
N PRO A 207 15.53 -9.38 2.12
CA PRO A 207 15.46 -10.51 1.21
C PRO A 207 15.34 -10.03 -0.24
N PRO A 208 15.92 -10.77 -1.19
CA PRO A 208 15.83 -10.41 -2.60
C PRO A 208 14.37 -10.37 -3.05
N SER A 209 14.07 -9.36 -3.87
CA SER A 209 12.79 -9.16 -4.58
C SER A 209 12.47 -10.29 -5.55
#